data_AF-A0AAP6EJR0-F1
#
_entry.id   AF-A0AAP6EJR0-F1
#
_cell.length_a   1.000
_cell.length_b   1.000
_cell.length_c   1.000
_cell.angle_alpha   90.00
_cell.angle_beta   90.00
_cell.angle_gamma   90.00
#
_symmetry.space_group_name_H-M   'P 1'
#
loop_
_entity.id
_entity.type
_entity.pdbx_description
1 polymer ?
#
loop_
_entity_poly.entity_id
_entity_poly.type
_entity_poly.pdbx_seq_one_letter_code
_entity_poly.pdbx_strand_id
1 'polypeptide(L)'
;MRIRTGLCVTAALIGLAGTGTTAHSAETVAAACKKKVVAFNHTGYKKCNTTASWVDWNVDGKTDEVFVVAPNRTIWHTWKAASGWQELPGKGRADDMLGPGQVGAGIRSRCIIVLVTKMSYPYWQNCFYNGKWHNWTQPG
;
A
#
# COMPACT_ATOMS: atom_id res chain seq x y z
N MET A 1 15.75 72.60 -19.12
CA MET A 1 15.52 71.14 -19.11
C MET A 1 14.08 70.90 -18.71
N ARG A 2 13.26 70.34 -19.60
CA ARG A 2 11.79 70.34 -19.54
C ARG A 2 11.26 69.25 -18.59
N ILE A 3 10.45 69.65 -17.62
CA ILE A 3 9.65 68.77 -16.77
C ILE A 3 8.46 68.26 -17.59
N ARG A 4 8.26 66.93 -17.63
CA ARG A 4 7.03 66.31 -18.12
C ARG A 4 6.57 65.26 -17.11
N THR A 5 5.51 65.62 -16.41
CA THR A 5 4.70 64.77 -15.54
C THR A 5 4.01 63.70 -16.41
N GLY A 6 4.27 62.44 -16.13
CA GLY A 6 3.67 61.29 -16.82
C GLY A 6 2.74 60.51 -15.89
N LEU A 7 1.48 60.40 -16.31
CA LEU A 7 0.37 59.66 -15.71
C LEU A 7 0.75 58.23 -15.28
N CYS A 8 0.45 57.85 -14.04
CA CYS A 8 0.39 56.45 -13.62
C CYS A 8 -0.90 55.82 -14.13
N VAL A 9 -0.79 54.87 -15.05
CA VAL A 9 -1.87 53.95 -15.41
C VAL A 9 -1.64 52.65 -14.64
N THR A 10 -2.49 52.37 -13.65
CA THR A 10 -2.52 51.13 -12.88
C THR A 10 -3.06 50.00 -13.75
N ALA A 11 -2.18 49.06 -14.14
CA ALA A 11 -2.59 47.77 -14.66
C ALA A 11 -2.73 46.78 -13.48
N ALA A 12 -3.96 46.60 -12.99
CA ALA A 12 -4.27 45.53 -12.05
C ALA A 12 -4.46 44.22 -12.82
N LEU A 13 -3.49 43.32 -12.69
CA LEU A 13 -3.61 41.94 -13.16
C LEU A 13 -4.72 41.23 -12.36
N ILE A 14 -5.77 40.80 -13.05
CA ILE A 14 -6.80 39.92 -12.52
C ILE A 14 -6.14 38.55 -12.33
N GLY A 15 -5.71 38.26 -11.10
CA GLY A 15 -5.27 36.93 -10.69
C GLY A 15 -6.47 35.99 -10.69
N LEU A 16 -6.43 34.96 -11.55
CA LEU A 16 -7.41 33.88 -11.55
C LEU A 16 -7.47 33.23 -10.17
N ALA A 17 -8.67 33.22 -9.59
CA ALA A 17 -8.99 32.50 -8.38
C ALA A 17 -8.65 31.02 -8.56
N GLY A 18 -7.67 30.53 -7.80
CA GLY A 18 -7.36 29.12 -7.71
C GLY A 18 -8.59 28.38 -7.19
N THR A 19 -9.05 27.39 -7.94
CA THR A 19 -10.03 26.41 -7.52
C THR A 19 -9.49 25.71 -6.28
N GLY A 20 -9.99 26.11 -5.10
CA GLY A 20 -9.73 25.40 -3.86
C GLY A 20 -10.16 23.95 -4.04
N THR A 21 -9.18 23.06 -4.11
CA THR A 21 -9.43 21.62 -3.96
C THR A 21 -9.96 21.47 -2.55
N THR A 22 -11.21 21.08 -2.42
CA THR A 22 -11.79 20.62 -1.17
C THR A 22 -10.86 19.56 -0.59
N ALA A 23 -10.16 19.91 0.48
CA ALA A 23 -9.53 18.93 1.35
C ALA A 23 -10.65 17.98 1.76
N HIS A 24 -10.65 16.78 1.19
CA HIS A 24 -11.49 15.70 1.70
C HIS A 24 -11.15 15.61 3.17
N SER A 25 -12.14 15.93 4.01
CA SER A 25 -12.03 15.76 5.45
C SER A 25 -11.45 14.37 5.66
N ALA A 26 -10.24 14.31 6.22
CA ALA A 26 -9.70 13.07 6.72
C ALA A 26 -10.71 12.65 7.79
N GLU A 27 -11.65 11.77 7.43
CA GLU A 27 -12.46 11.09 8.40
C GLU A 27 -11.47 10.58 9.44
N THR A 28 -11.64 11.05 10.67
CA THR A 28 -10.86 10.57 11.80
C THR A 28 -11.41 9.18 12.10
N VAL A 29 -11.14 8.23 11.20
CA VAL A 29 -11.44 6.83 11.40
C VAL A 29 -10.65 6.44 12.62
N ALA A 30 -11.34 6.01 13.69
CA ALA A 30 -10.68 5.54 14.90
C ALA A 30 -9.50 4.65 14.50
N ALA A 31 -8.30 4.99 14.98
CA ALA A 31 -7.08 4.29 14.57
C ALA A 31 -7.29 2.79 14.79
N ALA A 32 -7.28 2.02 13.70
CA ALA A 32 -7.50 0.59 13.81
C ALA A 32 -6.49 0.01 14.80
N CYS A 33 -6.96 -0.86 15.71
CA CYS A 33 -6.10 -1.53 16.66
C CYS A 33 -4.89 -2.15 15.94
N LYS A 34 -3.71 -2.05 16.55
CA LYS A 34 -2.44 -2.55 16.00
C LYS A 34 -1.80 -3.59 16.91
N LYS A 35 -1.28 -4.67 16.31
CA LYS A 35 -0.50 -5.71 16.98
C LYS A 35 0.91 -5.73 16.40
N LYS A 36 1.93 -5.74 17.27
CA LYS A 36 3.34 -5.84 16.87
C LYS A 36 3.60 -7.18 16.17
N VAL A 37 4.39 -7.15 15.10
CA VAL A 37 4.90 -8.32 14.39
C VAL A 37 6.40 -8.13 14.22
N VAL A 38 7.18 -9.18 14.52
CA VAL A 38 8.63 -9.18 14.33
C VAL A 38 8.97 -10.31 13.38
N ALA A 39 9.58 -9.97 12.24
CA ALA A 39 10.02 -10.93 11.23
C ALA A 39 11.40 -10.50 10.73
N PHE A 40 12.35 -11.42 10.67
CA PHE A 40 13.74 -11.15 10.23
C PHE A 40 14.40 -9.96 10.94
N ASN A 41 14.18 -9.82 12.26
CA ASN A 41 14.61 -8.67 13.07
C ASN A 41 14.00 -7.30 12.68
N HIS A 42 13.03 -7.27 11.77
CA HIS A 42 12.27 -6.08 11.44
C HIS A 42 10.99 -6.01 12.27
N THR A 43 10.84 -4.92 13.03
CA THR A 43 9.61 -4.66 13.79
C THR A 43 8.60 -3.92 12.90
N GLY A 44 7.38 -4.45 12.83
CA GLY A 44 6.25 -3.86 12.12
C GLY A 44 4.95 -4.02 12.91
N TYR A 45 3.84 -3.60 12.31
CA TYR A 45 2.52 -3.64 12.92
C TYR A 45 1.48 -4.14 11.94
N LYS A 46 0.65 -5.08 12.38
CA LYS A 46 -0.54 -5.50 11.65
C LYS A 46 -1.80 -4.97 12.33
N LYS A 47 -2.86 -4.81 11.55
CA LYS A 47 -4.22 -4.59 12.04
C LYS A 47 -4.62 -5.72 13.00
N CYS A 48 -5.33 -5.39 14.06
CA CYS A 48 -5.87 -6.42 14.96
C CYS A 48 -6.90 -7.28 14.22
N ASN A 49 -7.02 -8.53 14.66
CA ASN A 49 -7.95 -9.51 14.09
C ASN A 49 -7.73 -9.76 12.58
N THR A 50 -6.50 -9.59 12.08
CA THR A 50 -6.08 -10.07 10.78
C THR A 50 -5.02 -11.16 10.92
N THR A 51 -4.83 -11.95 9.88
CA THR A 51 -3.78 -12.97 9.79
C THR A 51 -2.48 -12.34 9.29
N ALA A 52 -1.34 -12.88 9.73
CA ALA A 52 -0.05 -12.64 9.11
C ALA A 52 0.30 -13.88 8.28
N SER A 53 0.71 -13.70 7.03
CA SER A 53 1.11 -14.81 6.18
C SER A 53 2.61 -14.99 6.25
N TRP A 54 3.06 -16.09 6.84
CA TRP A 54 4.46 -16.50 6.89
C TRP A 54 4.68 -17.47 5.72
N VAL A 55 5.33 -16.99 4.67
CA VAL A 55 5.43 -17.72 3.41
C VAL A 55 6.80 -18.34 3.27
N ASP A 56 6.77 -19.64 2.99
CA ASP A 56 7.89 -20.45 2.50
C ASP A 56 7.62 -20.68 1.00
N TRP A 57 8.32 -19.93 0.14
CA TRP A 57 8.04 -19.94 -1.30
C TRP A 57 8.61 -21.20 -1.97
N ASN A 58 9.76 -21.66 -1.49
CA ASN A 58 10.49 -22.79 -2.05
C ASN A 58 10.19 -24.13 -1.36
N VAL A 59 9.36 -24.10 -0.31
CA VAL A 59 8.92 -25.25 0.49
C VAL A 59 10.07 -25.96 1.20
N ASP A 60 11.10 -25.21 1.59
CA ASP A 60 12.31 -25.74 2.24
C ASP A 60 12.21 -25.83 3.77
N GLY A 61 11.05 -25.49 4.33
CA GLY A 61 10.75 -25.48 5.76
C GLY A 61 11.11 -24.17 6.45
N LYS A 62 11.53 -23.13 5.73
CA LYS A 62 11.89 -21.82 6.28
C LYS A 62 11.01 -20.72 5.69
N THR A 63 10.63 -19.78 6.54
CA THR A 63 9.96 -18.57 6.07
C THR A 63 10.92 -17.73 5.24
N ASP A 64 10.54 -17.46 4.00
CA ASP A 64 11.23 -16.55 3.08
C ASP A 64 10.74 -15.11 3.25
N GLU A 65 9.44 -14.94 3.46
CA GLU A 65 8.78 -13.64 3.40
C GLU A 65 7.52 -13.62 4.26
N VAL A 66 7.24 -12.48 4.89
CA VAL A 66 6.07 -12.31 5.77
C VAL A 66 5.22 -11.17 5.27
N PHE A 67 3.91 -11.39 5.15
CA PHE A 67 2.94 -10.40 4.70
C PHE A 67 1.92 -10.09 5.80
N VAL A 68 1.52 -8.83 5.89
CA VAL A 68 0.51 -8.36 6.84
C VAL A 68 -0.40 -7.30 6.22
N VAL A 69 -1.61 -7.19 6.75
CA VAL A 69 -2.46 -6.01 6.56
C VAL A 69 -2.17 -5.04 7.71
N ALA A 70 -1.69 -3.84 7.39
CA ALA A 70 -1.41 -2.78 8.37
C ALA A 70 -2.72 -2.12 8.88
N PRO A 71 -2.69 -1.36 10.00
CA PRO A 71 -3.88 -0.72 10.56
C PRO A 71 -4.65 0.19 9.59
N ASN A 72 -3.95 0.87 8.68
CA ASN A 72 -4.56 1.70 7.62
C ASN A 72 -4.98 0.89 6.37
N ARG A 73 -5.12 -0.45 6.51
CA ARG A 73 -5.52 -1.41 5.47
C ARG A 73 -4.52 -1.57 4.31
N THR A 74 -3.39 -0.87 4.31
CA THR A 74 -2.31 -1.12 3.34
C THR A 74 -1.70 -2.51 3.56
N ILE A 75 -1.17 -3.12 2.50
CA ILE A 75 -0.53 -4.44 2.58
C ILE A 75 0.97 -4.23 2.66
N TRP A 76 1.62 -4.85 3.63
CA TRP A 76 3.06 -4.74 3.84
C TRP A 76 3.71 -6.12 3.87
N HIS A 77 4.97 -6.15 3.51
CA HIS A 77 5.79 -7.35 3.59
C HIS A 77 7.22 -7.08 4.01
N THR A 78 7.91 -8.12 4.45
CA THR A 78 9.34 -8.07 4.74
C THR A 78 9.96 -9.45 4.52
N TRP A 79 11.24 -9.47 4.19
CA TRP A 79 12.02 -10.67 3.92
C TRP A 79 13.43 -10.50 4.48
N LYS A 80 14.21 -11.58 4.54
CA LYS A 80 15.53 -11.59 5.18
C LYS A 80 16.51 -10.51 4.68
N ALA A 81 16.45 -10.16 3.39
CA ALA A 81 17.33 -9.18 2.76
C ALA A 81 16.70 -7.77 2.66
N ALA A 82 15.51 -7.57 3.24
CA ALA A 82 14.87 -6.26 3.26
C ALA A 82 15.61 -5.32 4.22
N SER A 83 15.48 -4.01 4.00
CA SER A 83 15.89 -3.00 4.98
C SER A 83 14.85 -2.78 6.09
N GLY A 84 13.69 -3.44 6.00
CA GLY A 84 12.55 -3.25 6.89
C GLY A 84 11.25 -3.79 6.28
N TRP A 85 10.12 -3.35 6.82
CA TRP A 85 8.81 -3.56 6.21
C TRP A 85 8.62 -2.62 5.02
N GLN A 86 8.07 -3.12 3.92
CA GLN A 86 7.81 -2.37 2.69
C GLN A 86 6.33 -2.52 2.30
N GLU A 87 5.73 -1.47 1.74
CA GLU A 87 4.35 -1.55 1.23
C GLU A 87 4.36 -2.33 -0.09
N LEU A 88 3.42 -3.26 -0.25
CA LEU A 88 3.28 -4.03 -1.48
C LEU A 88 2.87 -3.09 -2.63
N PRO A 89 3.49 -3.21 -3.83
CA PRO A 89 3.12 -2.38 -4.97
C PRO A 89 1.64 -2.46 -5.36
N GLY A 90 1.17 -1.44 -6.07
CA GLY A 90 -0.23 -1.35 -6.53
C GLY A 90 -1.21 -0.71 -5.52
N LYS A 91 -0.74 -0.25 -4.35
CA LYS A 91 -1.51 0.54 -3.37
C LYS A 91 -2.85 -0.10 -2.96
N GLY A 92 -2.88 -1.44 -2.89
CA GLY A 92 -4.09 -2.19 -2.52
C GLY A 92 -4.53 -1.92 -1.08
N ARG A 93 -5.79 -2.27 -0.78
CA ARG A 93 -6.35 -2.22 0.57
C ARG A 93 -7.07 -3.52 0.88
N ALA A 94 -6.87 -4.03 2.10
CA ALA A 94 -7.42 -5.30 2.53
C ALA A 94 -7.97 -5.23 3.95
N ASP A 95 -8.84 -6.17 4.28
CA ASP A 95 -9.43 -6.35 5.60
C ASP A 95 -8.83 -7.56 6.33
N ASP A 96 -8.32 -8.54 5.57
CA ASP A 96 -7.55 -9.68 6.08
C ASP A 96 -6.55 -10.23 5.04
N MET A 97 -5.59 -11.02 5.51
CA MET A 97 -4.62 -11.76 4.72
C MET A 97 -5.03 -13.23 4.63
N LEU A 98 -5.11 -13.80 3.44
CA LEU A 98 -5.38 -15.24 3.27
C LEU A 98 -4.10 -16.05 3.08
N GLY A 99 -3.08 -15.41 2.50
CA GLY A 99 -1.77 -16.01 2.31
C GLY A 99 -1.47 -16.31 0.86
N PRO A 100 -0.55 -17.24 0.57
CA PRO A 100 -0.06 -17.44 -0.79
C PRO A 100 -1.10 -18.17 -1.65
N GLY A 101 -1.25 -17.74 -2.91
CA GLY A 101 -2.12 -18.41 -3.89
C GLY A 101 -1.52 -19.70 -4.44
N GLN A 102 -0.20 -19.74 -4.60
CA GLN A 102 0.58 -20.93 -4.95
C GLN A 102 1.95 -20.87 -4.28
N VAL A 103 2.42 -22.02 -3.77
CA VAL A 103 3.79 -22.25 -3.27
C VAL A 103 4.31 -23.55 -3.86
N GLY A 104 5.62 -23.67 -4.07
CA GLY A 104 6.19 -24.86 -4.68
C GLY A 104 7.55 -24.66 -5.32
N ALA A 105 8.41 -25.66 -5.21
CA ALA A 105 9.63 -25.73 -5.99
C ALA A 105 9.30 -25.67 -7.50
N GLY A 106 9.86 -24.69 -8.21
CA GLY A 106 9.62 -24.49 -9.64
C GLY A 106 8.44 -23.59 -10.00
N ILE A 107 7.69 -23.08 -9.02
CA ILE A 107 6.68 -22.04 -9.26
C ILE A 107 7.38 -20.73 -9.70
N ARG A 108 7.00 -20.22 -10.88
CA ARG A 108 7.60 -19.02 -11.49
C ARG A 108 6.92 -17.72 -11.09
N SER A 109 5.79 -17.80 -10.39
CA SER A 109 4.98 -16.65 -9.96
C SER A 109 4.57 -16.80 -8.51
N ARG A 110 4.84 -15.80 -7.68
CA ARG A 110 4.46 -15.78 -6.26
C ARG A 110 3.26 -14.88 -6.08
N CYS A 111 2.10 -15.42 -5.74
CA CYS A 111 0.90 -14.62 -5.54
C CYS A 111 0.53 -14.58 -4.06
N ILE A 112 0.14 -13.40 -3.56
CA ILE A 112 -0.48 -13.24 -2.25
C ILE A 112 -1.96 -12.89 -2.43
N ILE A 113 -2.83 -13.55 -1.67
CA ILE A 113 -4.28 -13.35 -1.69
C ILE A 113 -4.72 -12.63 -0.42
N VAL A 114 -5.58 -11.62 -0.59
CA VAL A 114 -6.19 -10.84 0.48
C VAL A 114 -7.71 -10.86 0.39
N LEU A 115 -8.35 -10.56 1.53
CA LEU A 115 -9.80 -10.46 1.66
C LEU A 115 -10.24 -9.00 1.83
N VAL A 116 -11.30 -8.59 1.13
CA VAL A 116 -12.00 -7.31 1.30
C VAL A 116 -13.47 -7.58 1.66
N THR A 117 -13.82 -7.46 2.94
CA THR A 117 -15.03 -8.08 3.51
C THR A 117 -16.36 -7.48 3.05
N LYS A 118 -16.37 -6.27 2.50
CA LYS A 118 -17.60 -5.57 2.07
C LYS A 118 -17.89 -5.68 0.56
N MET A 119 -17.23 -6.61 -0.14
CA MET A 119 -17.39 -6.80 -1.59
C MET A 119 -18.13 -8.11 -1.90
N SER A 120 -18.88 -8.12 -3.02
CA SER A 120 -19.56 -9.33 -3.53
C SER A 120 -18.57 -10.43 -3.90
N TYR A 121 -17.43 -10.07 -4.47
CA TYR A 121 -16.28 -10.94 -4.65
C TYR A 121 -15.08 -10.37 -3.85
N PRO A 122 -14.78 -10.93 -2.67
CA PRO A 122 -13.89 -10.28 -1.71
C PRO A 122 -12.42 -10.66 -1.90
N TYR A 123 -12.08 -11.52 -2.85
CA TYR A 123 -10.73 -12.05 -3.01
C TYR A 123 -9.95 -11.28 -4.07
N TRP A 124 -8.75 -10.87 -3.70
CA TRP A 124 -7.83 -10.16 -4.59
C TRP A 124 -6.43 -10.72 -4.44
N GLN A 125 -5.68 -10.75 -5.54
CA GLN A 125 -4.31 -11.21 -5.55
C GLN A 125 -3.35 -10.18 -6.14
N ASN A 126 -2.13 -10.17 -5.62
CA ASN A 126 -0.99 -9.51 -6.24
C ASN A 126 0.10 -10.55 -6.47
N CYS A 127 0.62 -10.61 -7.70
CA CYS A 127 1.58 -11.63 -8.11
C CYS A 127 2.92 -11.00 -8.47
N PHE A 128 4.00 -11.64 -8.01
CA PHE A 128 5.37 -11.35 -8.39
C PHE A 128 5.83 -12.33 -9.47
N TYR A 129 6.17 -11.82 -10.64
CA TYR A 129 6.78 -12.56 -11.74
C TYR A 129 7.52 -11.58 -12.66
N ASN A 130 8.52 -12.08 -13.39
CA ASN A 130 9.41 -11.24 -14.21
C ASN A 130 10.08 -10.11 -13.41
N GLY A 131 10.49 -10.42 -12.18
CA GLY A 131 11.27 -9.51 -11.33
C GLY A 131 10.47 -8.35 -10.70
N LYS A 132 9.13 -8.35 -10.79
CA LYS A 132 8.30 -7.30 -10.20
C LYS A 132 6.94 -7.81 -9.71
N TRP A 133 6.38 -7.09 -8.74
CA TRP A 133 4.97 -7.19 -8.38
C TRP A 133 4.11 -6.51 -9.44
N HIS A 134 2.93 -7.07 -9.69
CA HIS A 134 1.97 -6.56 -10.66
C HIS A 134 0.77 -5.90 -9.98
N ASN A 135 -0.22 -5.49 -10.76
CA ASN A 135 -1.44 -4.89 -10.22
C ASN A 135 -2.32 -5.93 -9.51
N TRP A 136 -3.17 -5.43 -8.62
CA TRP A 136 -4.19 -6.25 -7.96
C TRP A 136 -5.22 -6.74 -8.98
N THR A 137 -5.48 -8.04 -8.96
CA THR A 137 -6.47 -8.71 -9.82
C THR A 137 -7.32 -9.65 -8.99
N GLN A 138 -8.46 -10.09 -9.53
CA GLN A 138 -9.19 -11.21 -8.94
C GLN A 138 -8.46 -12.52 -9.28
N PRO A 139 -8.40 -13.49 -8.35
CA PRO A 139 -7.97 -14.85 -8.70
C PRO A 139 -8.84 -15.42 -9.81
N GLY A 140 -8.21 -16.02 -10.81
CA GLY A 140 -8.87 -16.74 -11.90
C GLY A 140 -9.16 -18.19 -11.56
#